data_AF-A0A6D0IBK4-F1
#
_entry.id   AF-A0A6D0IBK4-F1
#
_cell.length_a   1.000
_cell.length_b   1.000
_cell.length_c   1.000
_cell.angle_alpha   90.00
_cell.angle_beta   90.00
_cell.angle_gamma   90.00
#
_symmetry.space_group_name_H-M   'P 1'
#
loop_
_entity.id
_entity.type
_entity.pdbx_description
1 polymer ?
#
loop_
_entity_poly.entity_id
_entity_poly.type
_entity_poly.pdbx_seq_one_letter_code
_entity_poly.pdbx_strand_id
1 'polypeptide(L)'
;PQPDGRVPGFIDVPGHEKFLSNMLAGVGGIDHALLVVACDDGVMAQTREHLAILQLTGNPMLTVALTKADRVDEARVNEVERQVKEVLREYGFAEAKLFITAATEGRGIDALREHLLQLPEREHASQHSFRLAIDRAFTVKGAGLVVTGTALSGEVKVGDSLWLTGVNKPMRVRALHAQNQPTETANAGQRIALNIAGDAEKEQINRGDWLLADVPPEPFTRVIVELQTHTPLTQWQPLHIHHAASHVTGRVSLLEDNLAELVFDTPLWLADNDRLVLRDISARNTLAGARVVMLNPPRRGKRKPEYLQWLASLARAQSDADALSVHLERGAVNLADFAWARQLNGEGMRELLQQPGYIQAGYSLLNAPVAARWQRKILDTLATYHEQHRDEPGPGRERLRRMALPMEDEALVLLLIEKMRESGDILSHHGWLHLPDHKAGFSEEQQAIWQKAEPLFGDEPWWVRDLAKETGTDEQAMRLTLRQAAQQGIITAIVKDRYYRNDRIVEFANMIRDLDQECGSTCA
;
A
#
# COMPACT_ATOMS: atom_id res chain seq x y z
N PRO A 1 26.07 12.77 -27.68
CA PRO A 1 24.89 13.64 -27.68
C PRO A 1 24.26 13.70 -29.08
N GLN A 2 22.96 13.44 -29.14
CA GLN A 2 22.13 13.72 -30.30
C GLN A 2 22.11 15.24 -30.59
N PRO A 3 21.69 15.69 -31.79
CA PRO A 3 21.62 17.11 -32.13
C PRO A 3 20.75 17.94 -31.17
N ASP A 4 19.83 17.31 -30.45
CA ASP A 4 18.95 17.89 -29.44
C ASP A 4 19.52 17.83 -28.01
N GLY A 5 20.74 17.33 -27.83
CA GLY A 5 21.42 17.20 -26.54
C GLY A 5 21.21 15.86 -25.83
N ARG A 6 20.29 15.00 -26.29
CA ARG A 6 19.99 13.70 -25.64
C ARG A 6 21.17 12.74 -25.74
N VAL A 7 21.31 11.85 -24.76
CA VAL A 7 22.33 10.79 -24.78
C VAL A 7 21.67 9.42 -24.67
N PRO A 8 21.87 8.51 -25.64
CA PRO A 8 21.43 7.13 -25.47
C PRO A 8 22.37 6.43 -24.48
N GLY A 9 21.77 5.79 -23.46
CA GLY A 9 22.50 4.91 -22.55
C GLY A 9 22.64 3.50 -23.13
N PHE A 10 23.87 3.03 -23.31
CA PHE A 10 24.11 1.64 -23.70
C PHE A 10 24.55 0.82 -22.49
N ILE A 11 23.85 -0.30 -22.24
CA ILE A 11 24.21 -1.29 -21.24
C ILE A 11 24.57 -2.58 -21.97
N ASP A 12 25.87 -2.85 -22.07
CA ASP A 12 26.35 -4.12 -22.60
C ASP A 12 26.26 -5.19 -21.49
N VAL A 13 25.57 -6.29 -21.79
CA VAL A 13 25.29 -7.36 -20.84
C VAL A 13 26.01 -8.64 -21.24
N PRO A 14 26.60 -9.37 -20.29
CA PRO A 14 27.38 -10.56 -20.61
C PRO A 14 26.48 -11.70 -21.11
N GLY A 15 26.83 -12.25 -22.26
CA GLY A 15 26.18 -13.42 -22.87
C GLY A 15 26.68 -14.76 -22.34
N HIS A 16 26.90 -14.93 -21.04
CA HIS A 16 27.20 -16.26 -20.50
C HIS A 16 26.29 -16.56 -19.32
N GLU A 17 25.77 -17.78 -19.27
CA GLU A 17 24.87 -18.27 -18.20
C GLU A 17 25.37 -17.95 -16.78
N LYS A 18 26.69 -18.01 -16.53
CA LYS A 18 27.30 -17.69 -15.23
C LYS A 18 27.15 -16.23 -14.82
N PHE A 19 26.97 -15.32 -15.78
CA PHE A 19 26.85 -13.88 -15.54
C PHE A 19 25.43 -13.36 -15.76
N LEU A 20 24.44 -14.25 -15.87
CA LEU A 20 23.06 -13.85 -16.07
C LEU A 20 22.52 -13.03 -14.88
N SER A 21 23.01 -13.27 -13.66
CA SER A 21 22.71 -12.42 -12.50
C SER A 21 23.12 -10.96 -12.72
N ASN A 22 24.23 -10.72 -13.42
CA ASN A 22 24.67 -9.38 -13.79
C ASN A 22 23.81 -8.79 -14.90
N MET A 23 23.36 -9.60 -15.85
CA MET A 23 22.41 -9.16 -16.87
C MET A 23 21.11 -8.72 -16.22
N LEU A 24 20.50 -9.55 -15.36
CA LEU A 24 19.22 -9.28 -14.71
C LEU A 24 19.21 -8.00 -13.88
N ALA A 25 20.36 -7.61 -13.34
CA ALA A 25 20.55 -6.32 -12.68
C ALA A 25 20.51 -5.12 -13.64
N GLY A 26 20.96 -5.31 -14.89
CA GLY A 26 20.94 -4.29 -15.94
C GLY A 26 19.64 -4.24 -16.76
N VAL A 27 18.77 -5.26 -16.68
CA VAL A 27 17.48 -5.28 -17.40
C VAL A 27 16.41 -4.39 -16.74
N GLY A 28 16.60 -4.01 -15.48
CA GLY A 28 15.69 -3.10 -14.79
C GLY A 28 15.66 -1.72 -15.44
N GLY A 29 14.49 -1.31 -15.96
CA GLY A 29 14.27 0.01 -16.55
C GLY A 29 14.73 0.16 -18.01
N ILE A 30 14.75 -0.93 -18.80
CA ILE A 30 15.05 -0.86 -20.23
C ILE A 30 13.83 -0.33 -21.02
N ASP A 31 14.05 0.72 -21.81
CA ASP A 31 13.08 1.23 -22.80
C ASP A 31 13.07 0.39 -24.08
N HIS A 32 14.28 0.04 -24.56
CA HIS A 32 14.48 -0.67 -25.80
C HIS A 32 15.64 -1.67 -25.70
N ALA A 33 15.45 -2.87 -26.26
CA ALA A 33 16.47 -3.91 -26.28
C ALA A 33 17.04 -4.12 -27.69
N LEU A 34 18.37 -4.04 -27.83
CA LEU A 34 19.07 -4.41 -29.06
C LEU A 34 19.62 -5.83 -28.92
N LEU A 35 19.04 -6.77 -29.67
CA LEU A 35 19.48 -8.16 -29.69
C LEU A 35 20.47 -8.37 -30.84
N VAL A 36 21.71 -8.71 -30.50
CA VAL A 36 22.75 -9.00 -31.49
C VAL A 36 22.78 -10.50 -31.78
N VAL A 37 22.66 -10.87 -33.05
CA VAL A 37 22.70 -12.26 -33.52
C VAL A 37 23.76 -12.36 -34.60
N ALA A 38 24.68 -13.33 -34.52
CA ALA A 38 25.69 -13.52 -35.55
C ALA A 38 25.15 -14.43 -36.67
N CYS A 39 25.37 -14.07 -37.93
CA CYS A 39 24.85 -14.84 -39.07
C CYS A 39 25.56 -16.19 -39.29
N ASP A 40 26.77 -16.37 -38.75
CA ASP A 40 27.47 -17.66 -38.82
C ASP A 40 26.76 -18.70 -37.94
N ASP A 41 26.59 -18.39 -36.66
CA ASP A 41 25.98 -19.29 -35.67
C ASP A 41 24.44 -19.29 -35.73
N GLY A 42 23.83 -18.19 -36.17
CA GLY A 42 22.39 -18.00 -36.14
C GLY A 42 21.85 -17.82 -34.72
N VAL A 43 20.60 -18.23 -34.48
CA VAL A 43 19.96 -18.08 -33.16
C VAL A 43 20.44 -19.15 -32.19
N MET A 44 21.18 -18.72 -31.16
CA MET A 44 21.72 -19.62 -30.13
C MET A 44 20.74 -19.84 -28.97
N ALA A 45 20.98 -20.85 -28.13
CA ALA A 45 20.17 -21.10 -26.93
C ALA A 45 20.18 -19.89 -25.97
N GLN A 46 21.33 -19.23 -25.89
CA GLN A 46 21.55 -18.03 -25.08
C GLN A 46 20.74 -16.82 -25.59
N THR A 47 20.62 -16.67 -26.92
CA THR A 47 19.74 -15.68 -27.56
C THR A 47 18.27 -15.92 -27.20
N ARG A 48 17.83 -17.19 -27.19
CA ARG A 48 16.47 -17.58 -26.77
C ARG A 48 16.24 -17.29 -25.29
N GLU A 49 17.21 -17.55 -24.42
CA GLU A 49 17.10 -17.24 -22.99
C GLU A 49 16.97 -15.73 -22.74
N HIS A 50 17.75 -14.89 -23.45
CA HIS A 50 17.61 -13.44 -23.36
C HIS A 50 16.24 -12.96 -23.85
N LEU A 51 15.73 -13.51 -24.95
CA LEU A 51 14.39 -13.20 -25.45
C LEU A 51 13.30 -13.58 -24.43
N ALA A 52 13.41 -14.76 -23.80
CA ALA A 52 12.50 -15.15 -22.72
C ALA A 52 12.55 -14.14 -21.57
N ILE A 53 13.73 -13.73 -21.11
CA ILE A 53 13.87 -12.76 -20.02
C ILE A 53 13.28 -11.39 -20.40
N LEU A 54 13.52 -10.91 -21.63
CA LEU A 54 12.95 -9.66 -22.11
C LEU A 54 11.42 -9.71 -22.20
N GLN A 55 10.86 -10.83 -22.64
CA GLN A 55 9.42 -11.03 -22.63
C GLN A 55 8.87 -10.96 -21.20
N LEU A 56 9.48 -11.70 -20.27
CA LEU A 56 9.05 -11.79 -18.87
C LEU A 56 9.23 -10.47 -18.09
N THR A 57 10.19 -9.63 -18.49
CA THR A 57 10.41 -8.29 -17.92
C THR A 57 9.52 -7.22 -18.54
N GLY A 58 8.58 -7.61 -19.42
CA GLY A 58 7.52 -6.74 -19.89
C GLY A 58 7.62 -6.31 -21.34
N ASN A 59 8.26 -7.14 -22.18
CA ASN A 59 8.25 -7.03 -23.64
C ASN A 59 8.55 -5.58 -24.12
N PRO A 60 9.77 -5.06 -23.85
CA PRO A 60 10.17 -3.79 -24.43
C PRO A 60 10.22 -3.91 -25.96
N MET A 61 10.14 -2.77 -26.66
CA MET A 61 10.43 -2.76 -28.09
C MET A 61 11.83 -3.33 -28.33
N LEU A 62 11.97 -4.12 -29.39
CA LEU A 62 13.24 -4.77 -29.71
C LEU A 62 13.70 -4.45 -31.14
N THR A 63 15.01 -4.39 -31.29
CA THR A 63 15.69 -4.36 -32.58
C THR A 63 16.61 -5.56 -32.66
N VAL A 64 16.70 -6.21 -33.82
CA VAL A 64 17.69 -7.26 -34.05
C VAL A 64 18.77 -6.75 -34.98
N ALA A 65 20.03 -6.88 -34.56
CA ALA A 65 21.20 -6.63 -35.41
C ALA A 65 21.84 -7.97 -35.79
N LEU A 66 21.75 -8.34 -37.07
CA LEU A 66 22.39 -9.50 -37.67
C LEU A 66 23.84 -9.16 -38.04
N THR A 67 24.79 -9.63 -37.26
CA THR A 67 26.23 -9.33 -37.37
C THR A 67 27.01 -10.42 -38.13
N LYS A 68 28.27 -10.14 -38.45
CA LYS A 68 29.17 -11.03 -39.23
C LYS A 68 28.64 -11.38 -40.64
N ALA A 69 27.89 -10.46 -41.25
CA ALA A 69 27.39 -10.62 -42.61
C ALA A 69 28.52 -10.71 -43.66
N ASP A 70 29.73 -10.27 -43.32
CA ASP A 70 30.95 -10.38 -44.14
C ASP A 70 31.48 -11.82 -44.24
N ARG A 71 31.12 -12.70 -43.30
CA ARG A 71 31.65 -14.07 -43.20
C ARG A 71 30.79 -15.14 -43.84
N VAL A 72 29.60 -14.77 -44.29
CA VAL A 72 28.60 -15.69 -44.83
C VAL A 72 28.08 -15.17 -46.16
N ASP A 73 27.49 -16.05 -46.97
CA ASP A 73 26.82 -15.64 -48.19
C ASP A 73 25.42 -15.07 -47.92
N GLU A 74 24.85 -14.41 -48.92
CA GLU A 74 23.52 -13.80 -48.83
C GLU A 74 22.41 -14.84 -48.58
N ALA A 75 22.60 -16.07 -49.05
CA ALA A 75 21.69 -17.19 -48.79
C ALA A 75 21.60 -17.48 -47.29
N ARG A 76 22.74 -17.56 -46.60
CA ARG A 76 22.78 -17.76 -45.15
C ARG A 76 22.21 -16.57 -44.39
N VAL A 77 22.45 -15.33 -44.83
CA VAL A 77 21.84 -14.14 -44.22
C VAL A 77 20.31 -14.23 -44.26
N ASN A 78 19.74 -14.56 -45.42
CA ASN A 78 18.29 -14.69 -45.59
C ASN A 78 17.72 -15.86 -44.76
N GLU A 79 18.45 -16.96 -44.63
CA GLU A 79 18.07 -18.08 -43.78
C GLU A 79 17.98 -17.66 -42.30
N VAL A 80 19.01 -16.99 -41.79
CA VAL A 80 19.06 -16.51 -40.39
C VAL A 80 18.00 -15.43 -40.16
N GLU A 81 17.76 -14.54 -41.12
CA GLU A 81 16.69 -13.55 -41.04
C GLU A 81 15.31 -14.21 -40.85
N ARG A 82 15.02 -15.27 -41.61
CA ARG A 82 13.77 -16.03 -41.47
C ARG A 82 13.69 -16.73 -40.12
N GLN A 83 14.77 -17.39 -39.68
CA GLN A 83 14.84 -18.05 -38.37
C GLN A 83 14.59 -17.06 -37.23
N VAL A 84 15.19 -15.87 -37.30
CA VAL A 84 14.97 -14.81 -36.30
C VAL A 84 13.51 -14.38 -36.29
N LYS A 85 12.90 -14.11 -37.45
CA LYS A 85 11.48 -13.71 -37.52
C LYS A 85 10.54 -14.77 -36.93
N GLU A 86 10.85 -16.05 -37.12
CA GLU A 86 10.09 -17.15 -36.51
C GLU A 86 10.23 -17.16 -34.98
N VAL A 87 11.47 -17.10 -34.48
CA VAL A 87 11.75 -17.10 -33.03
C VAL A 87 11.14 -15.87 -32.34
N LEU A 88 11.18 -14.69 -32.96
CA LEU A 88 10.55 -13.49 -32.39
C LEU A 88 9.04 -13.67 -32.20
N ARG A 89 8.36 -14.33 -33.15
CA ARG A 89 6.93 -14.65 -33.02
C ARG A 89 6.65 -15.63 -31.88
N GLU A 90 7.52 -16.61 -31.65
CA GLU A 90 7.40 -17.56 -30.54
C GLU A 90 7.40 -16.85 -29.18
N TYR A 91 8.20 -15.80 -29.02
CA TYR A 91 8.31 -15.01 -27.79
C TYR A 91 7.36 -13.80 -27.73
N GLY A 92 6.41 -13.69 -28.68
CA GLY A 92 5.39 -12.63 -28.68
C GLY A 92 5.89 -11.25 -29.13
N PHE A 93 6.99 -11.20 -29.87
CA PHE A 93 7.51 -9.98 -30.45
C PHE A 93 7.09 -9.87 -31.92
N ALA A 94 6.00 -9.13 -32.17
CA ALA A 94 5.42 -9.02 -33.52
C ALA A 94 6.13 -7.99 -34.42
N GLU A 95 6.63 -6.89 -33.84
CA GLU A 95 7.15 -5.74 -34.57
C GLU A 95 8.62 -5.50 -34.19
N ALA A 96 9.53 -6.14 -34.91
CA ALA A 96 10.96 -5.98 -34.74
C ALA A 96 11.62 -5.61 -36.06
N LYS A 97 12.44 -4.57 -36.05
CA LYS A 97 13.28 -4.21 -37.20
C LYS A 97 14.56 -5.04 -37.18
N LEU A 98 14.90 -5.63 -38.32
CA LEU A 98 16.12 -6.41 -38.50
C LEU A 98 17.12 -5.59 -39.33
N PHE A 99 18.34 -5.46 -38.83
CA PHE A 99 19.44 -4.79 -39.53
C PHE A 99 20.56 -5.77 -39.80
N ILE A 100 20.96 -5.88 -41.06
CA ILE A 100 22.10 -6.71 -41.47
C ILE A 100 23.34 -5.84 -41.48
N THR A 101 24.35 -6.22 -40.70
CA THR A 101 25.55 -5.43 -40.48
C THR A 101 26.82 -6.27 -40.44
N ALA A 102 27.90 -5.68 -40.93
CA ALA A 102 29.25 -6.11 -40.65
C ALA A 102 29.94 -4.96 -39.90
N ALA A 103 30.00 -5.07 -38.56
CA ALA A 103 30.50 -3.99 -37.70
C ALA A 103 31.93 -3.56 -38.06
N THR A 104 32.77 -4.51 -38.52
CA THR A 104 34.15 -4.27 -38.97
C THR A 104 34.22 -3.38 -40.22
N GLU A 105 33.23 -3.47 -41.11
CA GLU A 105 33.17 -2.71 -42.37
C GLU A 105 32.31 -1.44 -42.25
N GLY A 106 31.61 -1.26 -41.13
CA GLY A 106 30.61 -0.20 -40.96
C GLY A 106 29.32 -0.41 -41.78
N ARG A 107 29.19 -1.54 -42.49
CA ARG A 107 28.00 -1.85 -43.31
C ARG A 107 26.76 -1.91 -42.42
N GLY A 108 25.69 -1.19 -42.79
CA GLY A 108 24.41 -1.20 -42.07
C GLY A 108 24.39 -0.44 -40.74
N ILE A 109 25.52 0.14 -40.30
CA ILE A 109 25.60 0.92 -39.05
C ILE A 109 24.83 2.23 -39.17
N ASP A 110 24.85 2.91 -40.32
CA ASP A 110 24.13 4.17 -40.50
C ASP A 110 22.61 3.98 -40.43
N ALA A 111 22.09 2.92 -41.04
CA ALA A 111 20.66 2.57 -40.96
C ALA A 111 20.24 2.19 -39.53
N LEU A 112 21.08 1.43 -38.81
CA LEU A 112 20.85 1.12 -37.40
C LEU A 112 20.86 2.40 -36.54
N ARG A 113 21.82 3.30 -36.78
CA ARG A 113 21.93 4.58 -36.06
C ARG A 113 20.67 5.42 -36.24
N GLU A 114 20.18 5.57 -37.47
CA GLU A 114 18.94 6.32 -37.73
C GLU A 114 17.75 5.72 -36.98
N HIS A 115 17.64 4.39 -36.95
CA HIS A 115 16.58 3.74 -36.20
C HIS A 115 16.67 4.00 -34.69
N LEU A 116 17.87 3.90 -34.11
CA LEU A 116 18.07 4.16 -32.68
C LEU A 116 17.71 5.60 -32.28
N LEU A 117 17.85 6.55 -33.19
CA LEU A 117 17.43 7.95 -32.98
C LEU A 117 15.89 8.12 -33.04
N GLN A 118 15.18 7.22 -33.73
CA GLN A 118 13.71 7.24 -33.83
C GLN A 118 13.03 6.53 -32.65
N LEU A 119 13.78 5.86 -31.78
CA LEU A 119 13.20 5.15 -30.66
C LEU A 119 12.59 6.13 -29.64
N PRO A 120 11.35 5.90 -29.20
CA PRO A 120 10.74 6.75 -28.18
C PRO A 120 11.43 6.51 -26.83
N GLU A 121 11.66 7.59 -26.09
CA GLU A 121 11.92 7.53 -24.65
C GLU A 121 10.60 7.25 -23.94
N ARG A 122 10.60 6.37 -22.93
CA ARG A 122 9.38 6.14 -22.16
C ARG A 122 9.10 7.36 -21.28
N GLU A 123 7.89 7.87 -21.38
CA GLU A 123 7.42 8.86 -20.42
C GLU A 123 7.19 8.17 -19.07
N HIS A 124 7.76 8.75 -18.02
CA HIS A 124 7.51 8.36 -16.64
C HIS A 124 6.54 9.38 -16.03
N ALA A 125 5.55 8.92 -15.27
CA ALA A 125 4.63 9.86 -14.62
C ALA A 125 5.40 10.73 -13.61
N SER A 126 5.17 12.04 -13.68
CA SER A 126 5.85 13.02 -12.82
C SER A 126 5.48 12.83 -11.34
N GLN A 127 4.30 12.26 -11.06
CA GLN A 127 3.74 12.10 -9.73
C GLN A 127 4.23 10.84 -8.98
N HIS A 128 5.39 10.30 -9.34
CA HIS A 128 5.99 9.15 -8.65
C HIS A 128 7.11 9.54 -7.69
N SER A 129 7.25 8.74 -6.63
CA SER A 129 8.36 8.82 -5.71
C SER A 129 9.68 8.40 -6.39
N PHE A 130 10.76 9.11 -6.06
CA PHE A 130 12.08 8.76 -6.57
C PHE A 130 12.50 7.39 -6.05
N ARG A 131 12.90 6.51 -6.97
CA ARG A 131 13.34 5.14 -6.66
C ARG A 131 14.48 4.72 -7.57
N LEU A 132 15.65 4.49 -6.97
CA LEU A 132 16.88 4.11 -7.66
C LEU A 132 17.37 2.74 -7.16
N ALA A 133 17.57 1.81 -8.10
CA ALA A 133 18.20 0.52 -7.81
C ALA A 133 19.73 0.66 -7.90
N ILE A 134 20.44 0.41 -6.79
CA ILE A 134 21.91 0.50 -6.75
C ILE A 134 22.53 -0.69 -7.49
N ASP A 135 23.37 -0.39 -8.48
CA ASP A 135 24.16 -1.40 -9.20
C ASP A 135 25.60 -1.48 -8.67
N ARG A 136 26.22 -0.33 -8.38
CA ARG A 136 27.61 -0.24 -7.92
C ARG A 136 27.79 0.92 -6.95
N ALA A 137 28.68 0.72 -5.98
CA ALA A 137 29.12 1.75 -5.05
C ALA A 137 30.65 1.85 -5.06
N PHE A 138 31.18 3.06 -5.19
CA PHE A 138 32.62 3.32 -5.18
C PHE A 138 32.92 4.70 -4.60
N THR A 139 34.14 4.88 -4.09
CA THR A 139 34.57 6.17 -3.53
C THR A 139 35.50 6.86 -4.52
N VAL A 140 35.21 8.12 -4.84
CA VAL A 140 36.05 8.95 -5.70
C VAL A 140 36.83 9.93 -4.82
N LYS A 141 38.16 9.96 -4.99
CA LYS A 141 39.04 10.85 -4.22
C LYS A 141 38.61 12.31 -4.41
N GLY A 142 38.31 12.99 -3.30
CA GLY A 142 37.87 14.39 -3.28
C GLY A 142 36.37 14.61 -3.43
N ALA A 143 35.62 13.68 -4.05
CA ALA A 143 34.17 13.80 -4.21
C ALA A 143 33.37 13.08 -3.11
N GLY A 144 33.88 11.94 -2.63
CA GLY A 144 33.22 11.11 -1.62
C GLY A 144 32.64 9.82 -2.19
N LEU A 145 31.57 9.32 -1.57
CA LEU A 145 30.87 8.11 -1.96
C LEU A 145 29.98 8.37 -3.17
N VAL A 146 30.25 7.68 -4.27
CA VAL A 146 29.45 7.72 -5.49
C VAL A 146 28.79 6.36 -5.70
N VAL A 147 27.48 6.36 -5.76
CA VAL A 147 26.68 5.19 -6.12
C VAL A 147 26.14 5.38 -7.53
N THR A 148 26.14 4.33 -8.33
CA THR A 148 25.55 4.34 -9.67
C THR A 148 24.46 3.30 -9.74
N GLY A 149 23.32 3.71 -10.28
CA GLY A 149 22.12 2.89 -10.38
C GLY A 149 21.27 3.29 -11.57
N THR A 150 20.16 2.58 -11.74
CA THR A 150 19.11 2.97 -12.69
C THR A 150 17.96 3.58 -11.90
N ALA A 151 17.48 4.75 -12.32
CA ALA A 151 16.30 5.36 -11.72
C ALA A 151 15.04 4.77 -12.36
N LEU A 152 14.25 4.04 -11.56
CA LEU A 152 13.02 3.42 -12.02
C LEU A 152 11.88 4.43 -12.11
N SER A 153 11.84 5.41 -11.20
CA SER A 153 10.78 6.42 -11.13
C SER A 153 11.25 7.69 -10.42
N GLY A 154 10.51 8.77 -10.64
CA GLY A 154 10.70 10.08 -10.01
C GLY A 154 11.88 10.90 -10.54
N GLU A 155 12.05 12.08 -9.94
CA GLU A 155 13.14 13.01 -10.19
C GLU A 155 13.96 13.20 -8.89
N VAL A 156 15.25 13.45 -9.04
CA VAL A 156 16.15 13.80 -7.93
C VAL A 156 16.99 15.01 -8.30
N LYS A 157 17.24 15.89 -7.34
CA LYS A 157 18.12 17.05 -7.49
C LYS A 157 19.22 17.10 -6.44
N VAL A 158 20.25 17.89 -6.73
CA VAL A 158 21.29 18.21 -5.74
C VAL A 158 20.66 18.89 -4.53
N GLY A 159 21.02 18.42 -3.33
CA GLY A 159 20.48 18.90 -2.08
C GLY A 159 19.36 18.04 -1.50
N ASP A 160 18.74 17.15 -2.28
CA ASP A 160 17.73 16.23 -1.78
C ASP A 160 18.30 15.28 -0.74
N SER A 161 17.45 14.89 0.21
CA SER A 161 17.73 13.84 1.19
C SER A 161 17.00 12.57 0.76
N LEU A 162 17.75 11.51 0.52
CA LEU A 162 17.25 10.19 0.15
C LEU A 162 17.41 9.23 1.33
N TRP A 163 16.64 8.16 1.35
CA TRP A 163 16.80 7.06 2.30
C TRP A 163 17.50 5.88 1.63
N LEU A 164 18.58 5.41 2.25
CA LEU A 164 19.33 4.24 1.83
C LEU A 164 18.83 3.00 2.57
N THR A 165 18.28 2.03 1.85
CA THR A 165 17.86 0.75 2.45
C THR A 165 19.06 -0.14 2.78
N GLY A 166 18.85 -1.14 3.63
CA GLY A 166 19.92 -2.01 4.14
C GLY A 166 20.69 -1.36 5.29
N VAL A 167 21.12 -0.10 5.11
CA VAL A 167 21.74 0.72 6.16
C VAL A 167 20.69 1.49 6.98
N ASN A 168 19.53 1.80 6.37
CA ASN A 168 18.41 2.51 6.98
C ASN A 168 18.79 3.89 7.51
N LYS A 169 19.41 4.71 6.66
CA LYS A 169 19.85 6.06 7.00
C LYS A 169 19.56 7.07 5.89
N PRO A 170 19.34 8.35 6.25
CA PRO A 170 19.22 9.42 5.27
C PRO A 170 20.61 9.78 4.69
N MET A 171 20.63 10.06 3.39
CA MET A 171 21.81 10.37 2.59
C MET A 171 21.49 11.60 1.73
N ARG A 172 22.30 12.65 1.84
CA ARG A 172 22.13 13.89 1.08
C ARG A 172 22.86 13.84 -0.25
N VAL A 173 22.20 14.24 -1.33
CA VAL A 173 22.79 14.34 -2.66
C VAL A 173 23.70 15.58 -2.75
N ARG A 174 24.98 15.38 -3.06
CA ARG A 174 25.98 16.45 -3.22
C ARG A 174 26.20 16.87 -4.67
N ALA A 175 26.17 15.90 -5.57
CA ALA A 175 26.32 16.08 -7.00
C ALA A 175 25.73 14.85 -7.70
N LEU A 176 25.31 15.00 -8.95
CA LEU A 176 24.80 13.88 -9.74
C LEU A 176 25.23 14.02 -11.19
N HIS A 177 25.45 12.87 -11.83
CA HIS A 177 25.71 12.79 -13.25
C HIS A 177 24.66 11.87 -13.90
N ALA A 178 23.88 12.42 -14.82
CA ALA A 178 22.99 11.66 -15.68
C ALA A 178 23.79 11.19 -16.90
N GLN A 179 23.90 9.87 -17.11
CA GLN A 179 24.58 9.28 -18.28
C GLN A 179 25.98 9.86 -18.57
N ASN A 180 26.79 10.02 -17.52
CA ASN A 180 28.13 10.64 -17.53
C ASN A 180 28.19 12.15 -17.78
N GLN A 181 27.05 12.86 -17.76
CA GLN A 181 26.99 14.32 -17.82
C GLN A 181 26.66 14.92 -16.44
N PRO A 182 27.50 15.82 -15.89
CA PRO A 182 27.18 16.55 -14.67
C PRO A 182 25.92 17.38 -14.85
N THR A 183 24.96 17.22 -13.95
CA THR A 183 23.63 17.85 -14.01
C THR A 183 23.16 18.20 -12.59
N GLU A 184 22.27 19.18 -12.46
CA GLU A 184 21.69 19.54 -11.15
C GLU A 184 20.46 18.69 -10.80
N THR A 185 19.76 18.18 -11.82
CA THR A 185 18.60 17.29 -11.71
C THR A 185 18.78 16.06 -12.60
N ALA A 186 18.15 14.95 -12.20
CA ALA A 186 18.10 13.74 -13.01
C ALA A 186 16.75 13.03 -12.86
N ASN A 187 16.32 12.43 -13.97
CA ASN A 187 15.00 11.83 -14.12
C ASN A 187 15.07 10.30 -14.21
N ALA A 188 13.92 9.66 -14.02
CA ALA A 188 13.72 8.24 -14.28
C ALA A 188 14.06 7.84 -15.73
N GLY A 189 14.36 6.55 -15.95
CA GLY A 189 14.73 6.00 -17.26
C GLY A 189 16.23 6.08 -17.57
N GLN A 190 17.00 6.79 -16.74
CA GLN A 190 18.43 7.01 -16.97
C GLN A 190 19.30 6.30 -15.92
N ARG A 191 20.53 5.98 -16.32
CA ARG A 191 21.58 5.62 -15.35
C ARG A 191 22.13 6.88 -14.71
N ILE A 192 22.00 6.95 -13.40
CA ILE A 192 22.42 8.09 -12.59
C ILE A 192 23.59 7.66 -11.72
N ALA A 193 24.67 8.44 -11.75
CA ALA A 193 25.71 8.39 -10.73
C ALA A 193 25.43 9.49 -9.71
N LEU A 194 25.05 9.11 -8.49
CA LEU A 194 24.81 10.04 -7.40
C LEU A 194 26.00 10.05 -6.45
N ASN A 195 26.55 11.24 -6.22
CA ASN A 195 27.44 11.48 -5.11
C ASN A 195 26.61 11.82 -3.88
N ILE A 196 26.67 10.95 -2.88
CA ILE A 196 25.86 11.04 -1.67
C ILE A 196 26.74 11.20 -0.43
N ALA A 197 26.22 11.91 0.56
CA ALA A 197 26.88 12.11 1.85
C ALA A 197 25.93 11.82 3.01
N GLY A 198 26.46 11.15 4.02
CA GLY A 198 25.76 10.75 5.24
C GLY A 198 26.61 9.74 5.99
N ASP A 199 26.01 9.06 6.96
CA ASP A 199 26.73 8.14 7.84
C ASP A 199 26.90 6.72 7.27
N ALA A 200 26.52 6.50 6.02
CA ALA A 200 26.72 5.22 5.34
C ALA A 200 28.06 5.25 4.60
N GLU A 201 28.84 4.20 4.78
CA GLU A 201 30.10 3.95 4.08
C GLU A 201 29.92 2.89 3.00
N LYS A 202 30.91 2.79 2.11
CA LYS A 202 30.88 1.85 0.99
C LYS A 202 30.71 0.39 1.44
N GLU A 203 31.28 0.02 2.58
CA GLU A 203 31.31 -1.38 3.06
C GLU A 203 29.95 -1.91 3.51
N GLN A 204 29.03 -1.02 3.92
CA GLN A 204 27.68 -1.44 4.29
C GLN A 204 26.70 -1.45 3.11
N ILE A 205 27.11 -0.92 1.94
CA ILE A 205 26.26 -0.82 0.76
C ILE A 205 26.44 -2.04 -0.12
N ASN A 206 25.31 -2.68 -0.43
CA ASN A 206 25.27 -3.83 -1.31
C ASN A 206 24.54 -3.49 -2.61
N ARG A 207 24.85 -4.28 -3.64
CA ARG A 207 24.08 -4.25 -4.89
C ARG A 207 22.65 -4.72 -4.62
N GLY A 208 21.68 -4.02 -5.17
CA GLY A 208 20.25 -4.28 -4.92
C GLY A 208 19.67 -3.51 -3.73
N ASP A 209 20.47 -2.72 -3.02
CA ASP A 209 19.96 -1.69 -2.12
C ASP A 209 19.25 -0.58 -2.93
N TRP A 210 18.30 0.08 -2.28
CA TRP A 210 17.51 1.15 -2.86
C TRP A 210 17.91 2.49 -2.27
N LEU A 211 17.90 3.51 -3.13
CA LEU A 211 17.80 4.91 -2.73
C LEU A 211 16.44 5.43 -3.13
N LEU A 212 15.71 5.94 -2.14
CA LEU A 212 14.31 6.32 -2.30
C LEU A 212 14.01 7.62 -1.54
N ALA A 213 12.95 8.33 -1.93
CA ALA A 213 12.68 9.67 -1.41
C ALA A 213 12.27 9.70 0.07
N ASP A 214 11.54 8.68 0.53
CA ASP A 214 10.95 8.64 1.88
C ASP A 214 11.16 7.26 2.54
N VAL A 215 11.06 7.17 3.86
CA VAL A 215 11.30 5.93 4.60
C VAL A 215 10.34 4.84 4.15
N PRO A 216 10.83 3.67 3.69
CA PRO A 216 9.97 2.59 3.24
C PRO A 216 9.34 1.88 4.45
N PRO A 217 8.20 1.20 4.27
CA PRO A 217 7.72 0.25 5.26
C PRO A 217 8.71 -0.91 5.40
N GLU A 218 8.47 -1.74 6.42
CA GLU A 218 9.26 -2.95 6.63
C GLU A 218 9.22 -3.87 5.40
N PRO A 219 10.35 -4.49 5.01
CA PRO A 219 10.42 -5.34 3.84
C PRO A 219 9.54 -6.58 3.98
N PHE A 220 8.96 -7.02 2.87
CA PHE A 220 7.99 -8.10 2.85
C PHE A 220 8.68 -9.45 2.61
N THR A 221 8.17 -10.49 3.26
CA THR A 221 8.60 -11.88 3.02
C THR A 221 7.61 -12.68 2.18
N ARG A 222 6.39 -12.15 2.00
CA ARG A 222 5.31 -12.84 1.29
C ARG A 222 4.65 -11.84 0.36
N VAL A 223 4.48 -12.22 -0.90
CA VAL A 223 3.89 -11.35 -1.91
C VAL A 223 3.03 -12.20 -2.86
N ILE A 224 1.96 -11.62 -3.38
CA ILE A 224 1.18 -12.23 -4.45
C ILE A 224 1.66 -11.66 -5.78
N VAL A 225 1.85 -12.57 -6.73
CA VAL A 225 2.30 -12.26 -8.07
C VAL A 225 1.36 -12.86 -9.11
N GLU A 226 1.22 -12.18 -10.24
CA GLU A 226 0.72 -12.76 -11.48
C GLU A 226 1.88 -13.46 -12.20
N LEU A 227 1.69 -14.71 -12.59
CA LEU A 227 2.69 -15.52 -13.29
C LEU A 227 2.49 -15.48 -14.80
N GLN A 228 3.60 -15.37 -15.51
CA GLN A 228 3.69 -15.66 -16.93
C GLN A 228 4.76 -16.72 -17.11
N THR A 229 4.37 -17.94 -17.48
CA THR A 229 5.29 -19.07 -17.46
C THR A 229 5.46 -19.73 -18.83
N HIS A 230 6.70 -20.11 -19.14
CA HIS A 230 7.02 -20.98 -20.27
C HIS A 230 6.96 -22.46 -19.86
N THR A 231 7.33 -22.75 -18.62
CA THR A 231 7.36 -24.11 -18.06
C THR A 231 6.46 -24.19 -16.84
N PRO A 232 5.49 -25.12 -16.79
CA PRO A 232 4.61 -25.25 -15.63
C PRO A 232 5.40 -25.35 -14.32
N LEU A 233 5.08 -24.47 -13.38
CA LEU A 233 5.67 -24.48 -12.05
C LEU A 233 4.99 -25.55 -11.18
N THR A 234 5.70 -26.04 -10.16
CA THR A 234 5.14 -26.97 -9.17
C THR A 234 4.79 -26.25 -7.87
N GLN A 235 3.75 -26.72 -7.17
CA GLN A 235 3.37 -26.16 -5.87
C GLN A 235 4.51 -26.33 -4.84
N TRP A 236 4.86 -25.24 -4.16
CA TRP A 236 5.87 -25.19 -3.10
C TRP A 236 7.29 -25.58 -3.55
N GLN A 237 7.64 -25.28 -4.81
CA GLN A 237 9.01 -25.51 -5.30
C GLN A 237 9.96 -24.37 -4.91
N PRO A 238 11.24 -24.67 -4.59
CA PRO A 238 12.27 -23.66 -4.39
C PRO A 238 12.74 -23.07 -5.72
N LEU A 239 13.03 -21.78 -5.75
CA LEU A 239 13.50 -21.06 -6.95
C LEU A 239 14.33 -19.83 -6.60
N HIS A 240 15.04 -19.30 -7.60
CA HIS A 240 15.70 -18.00 -7.53
C HIS A 240 14.75 -16.90 -8.02
N ILE A 241 14.61 -15.84 -7.24
CA ILE A 241 13.92 -14.61 -7.59
C ILE A 241 14.96 -13.54 -7.91
N HIS A 242 14.84 -12.96 -9.10
CA HIS A 242 15.67 -11.84 -9.54
C HIS A 242 14.81 -10.60 -9.73
N HIS A 243 15.18 -9.50 -9.09
CA HIS A 243 14.47 -8.24 -9.16
C HIS A 243 15.44 -7.06 -9.04
N ALA A 244 15.46 -6.16 -10.04
CA ALA A 244 16.16 -4.87 -10.01
C ALA A 244 17.52 -4.87 -9.27
N ALA A 245 18.46 -5.70 -9.73
CA ALA A 245 19.81 -5.89 -9.17
C ALA A 245 19.92 -6.66 -7.84
N SER A 246 18.80 -7.15 -7.30
CA SER A 246 18.73 -8.06 -6.16
C SER A 246 18.56 -9.52 -6.61
N HIS A 247 19.11 -10.42 -5.80
CA HIS A 247 19.01 -11.88 -5.96
C HIS A 247 18.62 -12.50 -4.61
N VAL A 248 17.46 -13.16 -4.60
CA VAL A 248 16.89 -13.78 -3.40
C VAL A 248 16.42 -15.19 -3.72
N THR A 249 16.49 -16.11 -2.74
CA THR A 249 15.87 -17.43 -2.84
C THR A 249 14.50 -17.43 -2.19
N GLY A 250 13.61 -18.27 -2.71
CA GLY A 250 12.28 -18.40 -2.13
C GLY A 250 11.54 -19.61 -2.66
N ARG A 251 10.26 -19.69 -2.31
CA ARG A 251 9.35 -20.76 -2.73
C ARG A 251 8.12 -20.15 -3.37
N VAL A 252 7.61 -20.80 -4.42
CA VAL A 252 6.36 -20.42 -5.08
C VAL A 252 5.23 -21.35 -4.68
N SER A 253 4.08 -20.80 -4.31
CA SER A 253 2.84 -21.53 -4.09
C SER A 253 1.81 -21.09 -5.10
N LEU A 254 1.34 -22.02 -5.92
CA LEU A 254 0.33 -21.73 -6.95
C LEU A 254 -1.04 -21.44 -6.33
N LEU A 255 -1.71 -20.46 -6.92
CA LEU A 255 -3.11 -20.10 -6.71
C LEU A 255 -3.86 -20.28 -8.05
N GLU A 256 -5.13 -19.92 -8.12
CA GLU A 256 -5.93 -19.98 -9.36
C GLU A 256 -5.62 -18.79 -10.30
N ASP A 257 -6.05 -18.87 -11.56
CA ASP A 257 -5.95 -17.80 -12.57
C ASP A 257 -4.53 -17.23 -12.79
N ASN A 258 -3.53 -18.10 -12.90
CA ASN A 258 -2.11 -17.72 -13.04
C ASN A 258 -1.56 -16.88 -11.87
N LEU A 259 -2.26 -16.81 -10.75
CA LEU A 259 -1.72 -16.17 -9.55
C LEU A 259 -0.85 -17.15 -8.79
N ALA A 260 0.16 -16.61 -8.11
CA ALA A 260 0.95 -17.36 -7.15
C ALA A 260 1.36 -16.49 -5.98
N GLU A 261 1.69 -17.16 -4.89
CA GLU A 261 2.34 -16.56 -3.75
C GLU A 261 3.84 -16.87 -3.80
N LEU A 262 4.67 -15.84 -3.70
CA LEU A 262 6.09 -15.99 -3.46
C LEU A 262 6.37 -15.80 -1.96
N VAL A 263 7.17 -16.71 -1.41
CA VAL A 263 7.70 -16.64 -0.05
C VAL A 263 9.21 -16.51 -0.14
N PHE A 264 9.75 -15.40 0.32
CA PHE A 264 11.18 -15.11 0.29
C PHE A 264 11.87 -15.59 1.55
N ASP A 265 13.06 -16.19 1.39
CA ASP A 265 13.91 -16.54 2.54
C ASP A 265 14.58 -15.28 3.12
N THR A 266 14.77 -14.23 2.30
CA THR A 266 15.26 -12.91 2.72
C THR A 266 14.22 -11.84 2.40
N PRO A 267 13.84 -10.96 3.37
CA PRO A 267 12.90 -9.88 3.10
C PRO A 267 13.36 -8.95 1.99
N LEU A 268 12.43 -8.46 1.16
CA LEU A 268 12.74 -7.57 0.04
C LEU A 268 11.72 -6.42 -0.04
N TRP A 269 12.20 -5.23 -0.39
CA TRP A 269 11.35 -4.10 -0.77
C TRP A 269 10.90 -4.26 -2.22
N LEU A 270 9.59 -4.24 -2.42
CA LEU A 270 8.94 -4.33 -3.71
C LEU A 270 7.88 -3.22 -3.78
N ALA A 271 7.47 -2.86 -4.99
CA ALA A 271 6.26 -2.09 -5.27
C ALA A 271 5.27 -2.92 -6.08
N ASP A 272 4.04 -2.44 -6.19
CA ASP A 272 3.05 -3.01 -7.09
C ASP A 272 3.50 -2.88 -8.55
N ASN A 273 3.10 -3.81 -9.39
CA ASN A 273 3.44 -3.89 -10.81
C ASN A 273 4.93 -4.11 -11.13
N ASP A 274 5.78 -4.30 -10.12
CA ASP A 274 7.18 -4.66 -10.33
C ASP A 274 7.29 -6.04 -10.98
N ARG A 275 8.02 -6.12 -12.09
CA ARG A 275 8.31 -7.37 -12.78
C ARG A 275 9.59 -8.00 -12.25
N LEU A 276 9.56 -9.31 -12.10
CA LEU A 276 10.61 -10.11 -11.53
C LEU A 276 10.72 -11.44 -12.29
N VAL A 277 11.93 -11.99 -12.34
CA VAL A 277 12.24 -13.19 -13.11
C VAL A 277 12.48 -14.34 -12.15
N LEU A 278 11.80 -15.47 -12.40
CA LEU A 278 11.87 -16.69 -11.61
C LEU A 278 12.68 -17.74 -12.37
N ARG A 279 13.78 -18.20 -11.77
CA ARG A 279 14.66 -19.22 -12.35
C ARG A 279 14.71 -20.45 -11.46
N ASP A 280 14.99 -21.60 -12.08
CA ASP A 280 15.18 -22.84 -11.33
C ASP A 280 16.29 -22.70 -10.29
N ILE A 281 16.20 -23.42 -9.17
CA ILE A 281 17.16 -23.36 -8.07
C ILE A 281 18.58 -23.76 -8.50
N SER A 282 18.71 -24.56 -9.57
CA SER A 282 20.00 -24.91 -10.19
C SER A 282 20.59 -23.79 -11.07
N ALA A 283 19.87 -22.69 -11.25
CA ALA A 283 20.22 -21.52 -12.07
C ALA A 283 20.49 -21.81 -13.57
N ARG A 284 20.00 -22.95 -14.07
CA ARG A 284 20.16 -23.36 -15.48
C ARG A 284 19.05 -22.88 -16.40
N ASN A 285 17.81 -22.91 -15.91
CA ASN A 285 16.63 -22.63 -16.73
C ASN A 285 15.88 -21.42 -16.19
N THR A 286 15.45 -20.55 -17.10
CA THR A 286 14.49 -19.48 -16.82
C THR A 286 13.08 -20.05 -16.93
N LEU A 287 12.35 -20.08 -15.81
CA LEU A 287 11.09 -20.81 -15.71
C LEU A 287 9.89 -19.92 -16.04
N ALA A 288 9.82 -18.76 -15.37
CA ALA A 288 8.67 -17.88 -15.41
C ALA A 288 9.06 -16.43 -15.11
N GLY A 289 8.22 -15.51 -15.56
CA GLY A 289 8.15 -14.14 -15.07
C GLY A 289 7.04 -14.03 -14.06
N ALA A 290 7.17 -13.05 -13.18
CA ALA A 290 6.18 -12.75 -12.20
C ALA A 290 6.06 -11.24 -12.02
N ARG A 291 4.84 -10.78 -11.80
CA ARG A 291 4.51 -9.36 -11.61
C ARG A 291 3.88 -9.21 -10.25
N VAL A 292 4.42 -8.33 -9.42
CA VAL A 292 3.88 -8.05 -8.08
C VAL A 292 2.48 -7.46 -8.22
N VAL A 293 1.53 -8.00 -7.46
CA VAL A 293 0.12 -7.55 -7.41
C VAL A 293 -0.27 -7.13 -6.00
N MET A 294 0.24 -7.81 -4.97
CA MET A 294 -0.10 -7.49 -3.58
C MET A 294 1.06 -7.77 -2.63
N LEU A 295 1.49 -6.75 -1.89
CA LEU A 295 2.68 -6.78 -1.04
C LEU A 295 2.44 -7.39 0.35
N ASN A 296 1.21 -7.35 0.88
CA ASN A 296 0.90 -7.83 2.22
C ASN A 296 -0.30 -8.81 2.25
N PRO A 297 -0.15 -10.04 1.74
CA PRO A 297 -1.24 -11.01 1.71
C PRO A 297 -1.58 -11.58 3.10
N PRO A 298 -2.87 -11.66 3.48
CA PRO A 298 -3.29 -12.19 4.77
C PRO A 298 -3.00 -13.69 4.89
N ARG A 299 -2.45 -14.17 6.01
CA ARG A 299 -2.03 -15.58 6.19
C ARG A 299 -3.13 -16.62 5.92
N ARG A 300 -4.40 -16.32 6.20
CA ARG A 300 -5.55 -17.23 6.03
C ARG A 300 -6.55 -16.65 5.04
N GLY A 301 -7.32 -17.52 4.37
CA GLY A 301 -8.39 -17.10 3.45
C GLY A 301 -7.98 -16.84 2.01
N LYS A 302 -6.71 -17.10 1.65
CA LYS A 302 -6.16 -16.84 0.30
C LYS A 302 -6.80 -17.65 -0.84
N ARG A 303 -7.41 -18.79 -0.50
CA ARG A 303 -8.09 -19.69 -1.45
C ARG A 303 -9.61 -19.52 -1.44
N LYS A 304 -10.13 -18.51 -0.74
CA LYS A 304 -11.56 -18.21 -0.84
C LYS A 304 -11.83 -17.62 -2.22
N PRO A 305 -12.90 -18.04 -2.90
CA PRO A 305 -13.20 -17.58 -4.26
C PRO A 305 -13.36 -16.07 -4.33
N GLU A 306 -13.98 -15.44 -3.32
CA GLU A 306 -14.12 -13.97 -3.22
C GLU A 306 -12.77 -13.25 -3.21
N TYR A 307 -11.77 -13.81 -2.51
CA TYR A 307 -10.43 -13.20 -2.42
C TYR A 307 -9.67 -13.35 -3.74
N LEU A 308 -9.83 -14.47 -4.43
CA LEU A 308 -9.20 -14.70 -5.74
C LEU A 308 -9.81 -13.81 -6.83
N GLN A 309 -11.14 -13.65 -6.84
CA GLN A 309 -11.83 -12.73 -7.74
C GLN A 309 -11.39 -11.28 -7.51
N TRP A 310 -11.27 -10.86 -6.24
CA TRP A 310 -10.75 -9.55 -5.89
C TRP A 310 -9.31 -9.34 -6.36
N LEU A 311 -8.43 -10.33 -6.17
CA LEU A 311 -7.05 -10.28 -6.67
C LEU A 311 -6.99 -10.21 -8.20
N ALA A 312 -7.84 -10.96 -8.90
CA ALA A 312 -7.92 -10.92 -10.35
C ALA A 312 -8.40 -9.55 -10.85
N SER A 313 -9.33 -8.91 -10.12
CA SER A 313 -9.74 -7.52 -10.39
C SER A 313 -8.58 -6.54 -10.21
N LEU A 314 -7.83 -6.69 -9.12
CA LEU A 314 -6.65 -5.87 -8.83
C LEU A 314 -5.56 -6.05 -9.90
N ALA A 315 -5.31 -7.28 -10.33
CA ALA A 315 -4.33 -7.57 -11.38
C ALA A 315 -4.72 -6.95 -12.73
N ARG A 316 -6.02 -6.77 -13.00
CA ARG A 316 -6.54 -6.14 -14.22
C ARG A 316 -6.54 -4.61 -14.16
N ALA A 317 -6.57 -4.02 -12.97
CA ALA A 317 -6.53 -2.57 -12.78
C ALA A 317 -5.22 -1.98 -13.34
N GLN A 318 -5.34 -1.14 -14.37
CA GLN A 318 -4.18 -0.51 -15.02
C GLN A 318 -3.85 0.86 -14.42
N SER A 319 -4.83 1.54 -13.81
CA SER A 319 -4.65 2.86 -13.22
C SER A 319 -4.63 2.81 -11.69
N ASP A 320 -4.00 3.82 -11.08
CA ASP A 320 -3.94 3.94 -9.63
C ASP A 320 -5.33 4.18 -9.02
N ALA A 321 -6.20 4.91 -9.73
CA ALA A 321 -7.59 5.15 -9.33
C ALA A 321 -8.42 3.86 -9.33
N ASP A 322 -8.29 3.02 -10.37
CA ASP A 322 -9.02 1.75 -10.43
C ASP A 322 -8.57 0.81 -9.29
N ALA A 323 -7.25 0.73 -9.06
CA ALA A 323 -6.73 -0.07 -7.96
C ALA A 323 -7.23 0.44 -6.61
N LEU A 324 -7.25 1.76 -6.40
CA LEU A 324 -7.79 2.37 -5.18
C LEU A 324 -9.26 1.97 -4.98
N SER A 325 -10.09 2.04 -6.02
CA SER A 325 -11.49 1.63 -5.96
C SER A 325 -11.62 0.14 -5.58
N VAL A 326 -10.84 -0.74 -6.20
CA VAL A 326 -10.83 -2.19 -5.89
C VAL A 326 -10.41 -2.46 -4.45
N HIS A 327 -9.42 -1.72 -3.93
CA HIS A 327 -9.04 -1.82 -2.52
C HIS A 327 -10.16 -1.35 -1.59
N LEU A 328 -10.81 -0.24 -1.93
CA LEU A 328 -11.88 0.35 -1.13
C LEU A 328 -13.18 -0.47 -1.13
N GLU A 329 -13.48 -1.24 -2.18
CA GLU A 329 -14.60 -2.18 -2.19
C GLU A 329 -14.45 -3.27 -1.12
N ARG A 330 -13.21 -3.64 -0.81
CA ARG A 330 -12.90 -4.67 0.17
C ARG A 330 -12.91 -4.15 1.61
N GLY A 331 -12.42 -2.93 1.84
CA GLY A 331 -12.30 -2.37 3.19
C GLY A 331 -11.60 -1.02 3.22
N ALA A 332 -11.19 -0.60 4.42
CA ALA A 332 -10.38 0.60 4.58
C ALA A 332 -9.00 0.44 3.93
N VAL A 333 -8.51 1.52 3.33
CA VAL A 333 -7.21 1.56 2.68
C VAL A 333 -6.30 2.48 3.46
N ASN A 334 -5.19 1.95 3.96
CA ASN A 334 -4.13 2.76 4.56
C ASN A 334 -3.36 3.47 3.44
N LEU A 335 -3.35 4.80 3.48
CA LEU A 335 -2.69 5.67 2.53
C LEU A 335 -1.17 5.45 2.50
N ALA A 336 -0.54 5.08 3.61
CA ALA A 336 0.90 4.79 3.63
C ALA A 336 1.22 3.51 2.84
N ASP A 337 0.46 2.44 3.07
CA ASP A 337 0.62 1.18 2.35
C ASP A 337 0.30 1.34 0.86
N PHE A 338 -0.74 2.12 0.54
CA PHE A 338 -1.14 2.39 -0.85
C PHE A 338 -0.14 3.29 -1.57
N ALA A 339 0.36 4.35 -0.91
CA ALA A 339 1.40 5.23 -1.43
C ALA A 339 2.67 4.42 -1.76
N TRP A 340 3.06 3.51 -0.86
CA TRP A 340 4.19 2.62 -1.07
C TRP A 340 3.93 1.64 -2.23
N ALA A 341 2.77 0.98 -2.26
CA ALA A 341 2.44 0.03 -3.31
C ALA A 341 2.50 0.70 -4.70
N ARG A 342 1.91 1.88 -4.87
CA ARG A 342 1.87 2.61 -6.15
C ARG A 342 3.06 3.54 -6.38
N GLN A 343 3.96 3.66 -5.41
CA GLN A 343 5.10 4.60 -5.43
C GLN A 343 4.65 6.03 -5.78
N LEU A 344 3.57 6.50 -5.15
CA LEU A 344 3.01 7.83 -5.39
C LEU A 344 3.70 8.86 -4.50
N ASN A 345 3.98 10.03 -5.08
CA ASN A 345 4.44 11.17 -4.30
C ASN A 345 3.25 11.91 -3.65
N GLY A 346 3.54 12.96 -2.88
CA GLY A 346 2.51 13.74 -2.21
C GLY A 346 1.52 14.43 -3.15
N GLU A 347 1.89 14.71 -4.40
CA GLU A 347 1.00 15.29 -5.42
C GLU A 347 0.05 14.24 -5.99
N GLY A 348 0.57 13.09 -6.43
CA GLY A 348 -0.24 11.99 -6.94
C GLY A 348 -1.24 11.48 -5.91
N MET A 349 -0.86 11.44 -4.63
CA MET A 349 -1.79 11.09 -3.55
C MET A 349 -2.92 12.13 -3.40
N ARG A 350 -2.61 13.43 -3.51
CA ARG A 350 -3.63 14.48 -3.42
C ARG A 350 -4.63 14.42 -4.56
N GLU A 351 -4.18 14.13 -5.77
CA GLU A 351 -5.06 13.99 -6.94
C GLU A 351 -6.06 12.84 -6.78
N LEU A 352 -5.62 11.70 -6.25
CA LEU A 352 -6.50 10.58 -5.93
C LEU A 352 -7.53 10.93 -4.85
N LEU A 353 -7.10 11.68 -3.83
CA LEU A 353 -7.96 12.11 -2.72
C LEU A 353 -8.99 13.17 -3.12
N GLN A 354 -8.78 13.90 -4.22
CA GLN A 354 -9.75 14.88 -4.73
C GLN A 354 -10.99 14.24 -5.38
N GLN A 355 -10.97 12.94 -5.63
CA GLN A 355 -12.12 12.25 -6.21
C GLN A 355 -13.31 12.26 -5.23
N PRO A 356 -14.52 12.57 -5.71
CA PRO A 356 -15.70 12.63 -4.86
C PRO A 356 -16.09 11.25 -4.34
N GLY A 357 -16.59 11.19 -3.10
CA GLY A 357 -17.13 9.95 -2.51
C GLY A 357 -16.18 9.19 -1.59
N TYR A 358 -14.98 9.71 -1.35
CA TYR A 358 -14.05 9.16 -0.36
C TYR A 358 -14.13 9.88 0.99
N ILE A 359 -14.10 9.11 2.06
CA ILE A 359 -14.03 9.57 3.44
C ILE A 359 -12.61 9.31 3.94
N GLN A 360 -11.88 10.39 4.21
CA GLN A 360 -10.52 10.33 4.74
C GLN A 360 -10.53 10.60 6.24
N ALA A 361 -9.88 9.74 7.03
CA ALA A 361 -9.64 9.98 8.44
C ALA A 361 -8.22 9.52 8.82
N GLY A 362 -7.38 10.46 9.25
CA GLY A 362 -5.97 10.18 9.54
C GLY A 362 -5.26 9.61 8.31
N TYR A 363 -4.71 8.40 8.45
CA TYR A 363 -4.00 7.69 7.38
C TYR A 363 -4.87 6.74 6.56
N SER A 364 -6.19 6.70 6.77
CA SER A 364 -7.04 5.71 6.11
C SER A 364 -8.16 6.33 5.31
N LEU A 365 -8.50 5.66 4.21
CA LEU A 365 -9.53 6.05 3.25
C LEU A 365 -10.63 4.99 3.18
N LEU A 366 -11.87 5.44 3.06
CA LEU A 366 -13.04 4.58 2.93
C LEU A 366 -13.97 5.10 1.84
N ASN A 367 -14.55 4.19 1.06
CA ASN A 367 -15.56 4.53 0.05
C ASN A 367 -16.96 4.65 0.69
N ALA A 368 -17.78 5.59 0.20
CA ALA A 368 -19.10 5.88 0.74
C ALA A 368 -20.04 4.65 0.85
N PRO A 369 -20.13 3.72 -0.12
CA PRO A 369 -20.96 2.52 0.02
C PRO A 369 -20.48 1.58 1.14
N VAL A 370 -19.16 1.45 1.32
CA VAL A 370 -18.59 0.63 2.40
C VAL A 370 -18.78 1.32 3.75
N ALA A 371 -18.65 2.64 3.78
CA ALA A 371 -18.99 3.45 4.94
C ALA A 371 -20.46 3.23 5.36
N ALA A 372 -21.41 3.27 4.42
CA ALA A 372 -22.82 2.98 4.70
C ALA A 372 -23.05 1.55 5.22
N ARG A 373 -22.31 0.56 4.69
CA ARG A 373 -22.33 -0.82 5.21
C ARG A 373 -21.84 -0.89 6.65
N TRP A 374 -20.77 -0.16 6.98
CA TRP A 374 -20.23 -0.09 8.32
C TRP A 374 -21.16 0.66 9.28
N GLN A 375 -21.80 1.74 8.84
CA GLN A 375 -22.84 2.44 9.60
C GLN A 375 -23.98 1.50 9.96
N ARG A 376 -24.51 0.74 8.98
CA ARG A 376 -25.55 -0.26 9.24
C ARG A 376 -25.10 -1.30 10.26
N LYS A 377 -23.87 -1.82 10.13
CA LYS A 377 -23.31 -2.77 11.10
C LYS A 377 -23.20 -2.16 12.50
N ILE A 378 -22.81 -0.89 12.61
CA ILE A 378 -22.73 -0.18 13.90
C ILE A 378 -24.13 -0.01 14.50
N LEU A 379 -25.13 0.37 13.69
CA LEU A 379 -26.53 0.48 14.13
C LEU A 379 -27.09 -0.87 14.58
N ASP A 380 -26.86 -1.95 13.83
CA ASP A 380 -27.31 -3.30 14.20
C ASP A 380 -26.64 -3.78 15.50
N THR A 381 -25.34 -3.49 15.66
CA THR A 381 -24.58 -3.81 16.88
C THR A 381 -25.09 -2.99 18.08
N LEU A 382 -25.41 -1.71 17.86
CA LEU A 382 -25.97 -0.82 18.87
C LEU A 382 -27.36 -1.28 19.29
N ALA A 383 -28.23 -1.65 18.34
CA ALA A 383 -29.54 -2.23 18.61
C ALA A 383 -29.43 -3.52 19.45
N THR A 384 -28.53 -4.43 19.07
CA THR A 384 -28.26 -5.66 19.82
C THR A 384 -27.80 -5.36 21.26
N TYR A 385 -26.96 -4.34 21.44
CA TYR A 385 -26.52 -3.92 22.78
C TYR A 385 -27.68 -3.42 23.63
N HIS A 386 -28.55 -2.57 23.06
CA HIS A 386 -29.72 -2.04 23.74
C HIS A 386 -30.74 -3.12 24.09
N GLU A 387 -30.92 -4.14 23.24
CA GLU A 387 -31.76 -5.29 23.56
C GLU A 387 -31.21 -6.10 24.74
N GLN A 388 -29.89 -6.24 24.81
CA GLN A 388 -29.21 -6.99 25.87
C GLN A 388 -29.11 -6.21 27.20
N HIS A 389 -29.00 -4.88 27.14
CA HIS A 389 -28.83 -3.99 28.30
C HIS A 389 -29.86 -2.86 28.28
N ARG A 390 -31.14 -3.22 28.44
CA ARG A 390 -32.26 -2.26 28.40
C ARG A 390 -32.23 -1.21 29.52
N ASP A 391 -31.49 -1.50 30.58
CA ASP A 391 -31.30 -0.67 31.75
C ASP A 391 -30.09 0.26 31.64
N GLU A 392 -29.29 0.18 30.57
CA GLU A 392 -28.18 1.11 30.34
C GLU A 392 -28.57 2.21 29.32
N PRO A 393 -28.11 3.46 29.51
CA PRO A 393 -28.41 4.54 28.57
C PRO A 393 -27.81 4.29 27.17
N GLY A 394 -26.78 3.46 27.06
CA GLY A 394 -26.13 3.08 25.82
C GLY A 394 -24.63 2.86 26.01
N PRO A 395 -23.89 2.41 24.99
CA PRO A 395 -22.45 2.30 25.07
C PRO A 395 -21.76 3.66 24.88
N GLY A 396 -20.56 3.80 25.45
CA GLY A 396 -19.67 4.92 25.12
C GLY A 396 -19.04 4.76 23.74
N ARG A 397 -18.52 5.86 23.18
CA ARG A 397 -17.94 5.92 21.83
C ARG A 397 -16.90 4.84 21.53
N GLU A 398 -15.91 4.70 22.42
CA GLU A 398 -14.83 3.71 22.24
C GLU A 398 -15.32 2.27 22.46
N ARG A 399 -16.32 2.06 23.32
CA ARG A 399 -16.94 0.74 23.52
C ARG A 399 -17.66 0.30 22.26
N LEU A 400 -18.43 1.19 21.63
CA LEU A 400 -19.15 0.92 20.40
C LEU A 400 -18.19 0.53 19.25
N ARG A 401 -17.06 1.24 19.12
CA ARG A 401 -16.00 0.89 18.17
C ARG A 401 -15.52 -0.55 18.37
N ARG A 402 -15.12 -0.91 19.60
CA ARG A 402 -14.59 -2.25 19.90
C ARG A 402 -15.61 -3.36 19.65
N MET A 403 -16.89 -3.07 19.84
CA MET A 403 -17.95 -4.04 19.58
C MET A 403 -18.21 -4.23 18.08
N ALA A 404 -18.26 -3.14 17.30
CA ALA A 404 -18.64 -3.22 15.90
C ALA A 404 -17.48 -3.59 14.98
N LEU A 405 -16.34 -2.90 15.15
CA LEU A 405 -15.19 -2.91 14.23
C LEU A 405 -13.87 -2.77 15.00
N PRO A 406 -13.44 -3.79 15.78
CA PRO A 406 -12.24 -3.73 16.60
C PRO A 406 -10.93 -3.73 15.80
N MET A 407 -10.95 -4.27 14.58
CA MET A 407 -9.77 -4.41 13.72
C MET A 407 -9.52 -3.19 12.82
N GLU A 408 -10.47 -2.25 12.76
CA GLU A 408 -10.40 -1.09 11.87
C GLU A 408 -9.80 0.13 12.57
N ASP A 409 -9.34 1.09 11.77
CA ASP A 409 -8.72 2.31 12.27
C ASP A 409 -9.66 3.16 13.12
N GLU A 410 -9.15 3.58 14.29
CA GLU A 410 -9.91 4.37 15.25
C GLU A 410 -10.44 5.66 14.63
N ALA A 411 -9.58 6.43 13.98
CA ALA A 411 -9.96 7.70 13.36
C ALA A 411 -11.13 7.54 12.37
N LEU A 412 -11.11 6.47 11.57
CA LEU A 412 -12.13 6.21 10.54
C LEU A 412 -13.47 5.83 11.17
N VAL A 413 -13.46 4.91 12.14
CA VAL A 413 -14.69 4.48 12.82
C VAL A 413 -15.29 5.63 13.66
N LEU A 414 -14.45 6.41 14.34
CA LEU A 414 -14.91 7.56 15.12
C LEU A 414 -15.51 8.66 14.25
N LEU A 415 -14.88 8.98 13.11
CA LEU A 415 -15.44 9.92 12.14
C LEU A 415 -16.78 9.43 11.58
N LEU A 416 -16.90 8.11 11.35
CA LEU A 416 -18.15 7.51 10.90
C LEU A 416 -19.27 7.61 11.94
N ILE A 417 -18.94 7.44 13.22
CA ILE A 417 -19.87 7.65 14.34
C ILE A 417 -20.30 9.11 14.42
N GLU A 418 -19.37 10.05 14.20
CA GLU A 418 -19.68 11.48 14.16
C GLU A 418 -20.62 11.83 12.99
N LYS A 419 -20.38 11.28 11.80
CA LYS A 419 -21.29 11.38 10.65
C LYS A 419 -22.70 10.85 10.96
N MET A 420 -22.81 9.72 11.67
CA MET A 420 -24.12 9.16 12.10
C MET A 420 -24.81 10.02 13.16
N ARG A 421 -24.03 10.75 13.96
CA ARG A 421 -24.56 11.71 14.93
C ARG A 421 -25.08 12.97 14.23
N GLU A 422 -24.38 13.43 13.20
CA GLU A 422 -24.80 14.56 12.36
C GLU A 422 -26.06 14.23 11.53
N SER A 423 -26.21 13.00 11.04
CA SER A 423 -27.43 12.56 10.34
C SER A 423 -28.63 12.36 11.27
N GLY A 424 -28.40 12.23 12.57
CA GLY A 424 -29.44 11.97 13.57
C GLY A 424 -29.80 10.49 13.76
N ASP A 425 -29.06 9.58 13.14
CA ASP A 425 -29.25 8.13 13.31
C ASP A 425 -28.86 7.65 14.73
N ILE A 426 -27.92 8.37 15.36
CA ILE A 426 -27.49 8.12 16.74
C ILE A 426 -27.53 9.44 17.51
N LEU A 427 -28.20 9.45 18.65
CA LEU A 427 -28.18 10.56 19.58
C LEU A 427 -27.16 10.33 20.68
N SER A 428 -26.64 11.41 21.25
CA SER A 428 -25.74 11.32 22.40
C SER A 428 -26.18 12.20 23.55
N HIS A 429 -26.26 11.61 24.73
CA HIS A 429 -26.56 12.29 25.98
C HIS A 429 -25.47 11.99 27.01
N HIS A 430 -24.81 13.02 27.54
CA HIS A 430 -23.68 12.91 28.48
C HIS A 430 -22.55 11.94 28.05
N GLY A 431 -22.30 11.82 26.73
CA GLY A 431 -21.26 10.93 26.18
C GLY A 431 -21.68 9.47 26.00
N TRP A 432 -22.93 9.13 26.32
CA TRP A 432 -23.56 7.86 25.97
C TRP A 432 -24.20 7.97 24.59
N LEU A 433 -24.04 6.95 23.76
CA LEU A 433 -24.62 6.89 22.42
C LEU A 433 -25.84 5.98 22.45
N HIS A 434 -26.95 6.42 21.90
CA HIS A 434 -28.16 5.61 21.84
C HIS A 434 -28.97 5.87 20.58
N LEU A 435 -29.82 4.91 20.21
CA LEU A 435 -30.79 5.11 19.14
C LEU A 435 -31.84 6.16 19.55
N PRO A 436 -32.40 6.94 18.60
CA PRO A 436 -33.42 7.94 18.90
C PRO A 436 -34.64 7.37 19.64
N ASP A 437 -35.03 6.14 19.30
CA ASP A 437 -36.16 5.44 19.93
C ASP A 437 -35.80 4.82 21.28
N HIS A 438 -34.51 4.70 21.59
CA HIS A 438 -34.04 4.15 22.86
C HIS A 438 -34.16 5.20 23.96
N LYS A 439 -35.25 5.12 24.70
CA LYS A 439 -35.34 5.75 26.02
C LYS A 439 -34.77 4.75 27.01
N ALA A 440 -33.75 5.17 27.77
CA ALA A 440 -33.26 4.41 28.92
C ALA A 440 -34.44 4.22 29.88
N GLY A 441 -35.13 3.09 29.77
CA GLY A 441 -36.26 2.72 30.60
C GLY A 441 -35.80 1.94 31.80
N PHE A 442 -36.68 1.72 32.77
CA PHE A 442 -36.44 0.71 33.78
C PHE A 442 -36.59 -0.68 33.15
N SER A 443 -35.73 -1.63 33.56
CA SER A 443 -36.08 -3.05 33.38
C SER A 443 -37.34 -3.39 34.18
N GLU A 444 -38.05 -4.48 33.87
CA GLU A 444 -39.26 -4.87 34.64
C GLU A 444 -38.98 -5.00 36.15
N GLU A 445 -37.79 -5.51 36.51
CA GLU A 445 -37.32 -5.60 37.90
C GLU A 445 -37.08 -4.22 38.51
N GLN A 446 -36.39 -3.33 37.80
CA GLN A 446 -36.16 -1.96 38.26
C GLN A 446 -37.47 -1.17 38.35
N GLN A 447 -38.42 -1.42 37.44
CA GLN A 447 -39.71 -0.77 37.43
C GLN A 447 -40.56 -1.23 38.61
N ALA A 448 -40.50 -2.51 38.97
CA ALA A 448 -41.16 -3.03 40.18
C ALA A 448 -40.55 -2.46 41.47
N ILE A 449 -39.23 -2.25 41.51
CA ILE A 449 -38.57 -1.56 42.63
C ILE A 449 -38.97 -0.08 42.64
N TRP A 450 -38.95 0.58 41.48
CA TRP A 450 -39.31 1.98 41.33
C TRP A 450 -40.75 2.25 41.72
N GLN A 451 -41.72 1.42 41.31
CA GLN A 451 -43.14 1.56 41.71
C GLN A 451 -43.35 1.48 43.23
N LYS A 452 -42.49 0.75 43.95
CA LYS A 452 -42.52 0.70 45.41
C LYS A 452 -41.83 1.91 46.05
N ALA A 453 -40.78 2.42 45.42
CA ALA A 453 -39.98 3.54 45.92
C ALA A 453 -40.59 4.92 45.58
N GLU A 454 -41.26 5.06 44.44
CA GLU A 454 -41.89 6.28 43.94
C GLU A 454 -42.82 6.95 44.96
N PRO A 455 -43.76 6.24 45.63
CA PRO A 455 -44.61 6.87 46.65
C PRO A 455 -43.86 7.25 47.93
N LEU A 456 -42.70 6.62 48.21
CA LEU A 456 -41.85 6.97 49.37
C LEU A 456 -41.10 8.28 49.14
N PHE A 457 -40.81 8.62 47.88
CA PHE A 457 -40.32 9.95 47.48
C PHE A 457 -41.44 11.01 47.56
N GLY A 458 -41.85 11.29 48.80
CA GLY A 458 -42.67 12.42 49.19
C GLY A 458 -41.81 13.68 49.31
N ASP A 459 -41.82 14.29 50.51
CA ASP A 459 -41.23 15.61 50.73
C ASP A 459 -39.79 15.61 51.25
N GLU A 460 -39.36 14.48 51.79
CA GLU A 460 -38.06 14.31 52.43
C GLU A 460 -37.08 13.56 51.53
N PRO A 461 -35.77 13.85 51.62
CA PRO A 461 -34.75 13.08 50.92
C PRO A 461 -34.58 11.72 51.55
N TRP A 462 -34.34 10.74 50.72
CA TRP A 462 -34.06 9.40 51.19
C TRP A 462 -32.65 8.96 50.85
N TRP A 463 -32.04 8.25 51.79
CA TRP A 463 -30.80 7.52 51.54
C TRP A 463 -31.10 6.19 50.86
N VAL A 464 -30.21 5.78 49.96
CA VAL A 464 -30.31 4.47 49.27
C VAL A 464 -30.51 3.32 50.24
N ARG A 465 -29.82 3.34 51.40
CA ARG A 465 -29.88 2.29 52.42
C ARG A 465 -31.24 2.19 53.10
N ASP A 466 -31.86 3.33 53.35
CA ASP A 466 -33.14 3.39 54.06
C ASP A 466 -34.26 2.96 53.12
N LEU A 467 -34.22 3.41 51.86
CA LEU A 467 -35.12 2.92 50.80
C LEU A 467 -34.98 1.41 50.61
N ALA A 468 -33.75 0.89 50.53
CA ALA A 468 -33.53 -0.54 50.35
C ALA A 468 -34.14 -1.38 51.49
N LYS A 469 -34.08 -0.88 52.74
CA LYS A 469 -34.70 -1.53 53.90
C LYS A 469 -36.23 -1.47 53.84
N GLU A 470 -36.80 -0.33 53.49
CA GLU A 470 -38.25 -0.14 53.45
C GLU A 470 -38.92 -0.92 52.31
N THR A 471 -38.28 -1.00 51.15
CA THR A 471 -38.80 -1.77 50.01
C THR A 471 -38.42 -3.25 50.03
N GLY A 472 -37.60 -3.68 51.00
CA GLY A 472 -37.14 -5.06 51.15
C GLY A 472 -36.27 -5.54 49.98
N THR A 473 -35.46 -4.64 49.40
CA THR A 473 -34.63 -4.91 48.22
C THR A 473 -33.15 -4.88 48.57
N ASP A 474 -32.33 -5.56 47.78
CA ASP A 474 -30.87 -5.45 47.91
C ASP A 474 -30.37 -4.01 47.71
N GLU A 475 -29.39 -3.58 48.53
CA GLU A 475 -28.85 -2.21 48.52
C GLU A 475 -28.19 -1.87 47.18
N GLN A 476 -27.51 -2.82 46.54
CA GLN A 476 -26.84 -2.59 45.26
C GLN A 476 -27.85 -2.49 44.12
N ALA A 477 -28.88 -3.34 44.12
CA ALA A 477 -29.99 -3.25 43.16
C ALA A 477 -30.74 -1.90 43.29
N MET A 478 -31.09 -1.50 44.51
CA MET A 478 -31.75 -0.20 44.77
C MET A 478 -30.87 0.98 44.30
N ARG A 479 -29.56 0.93 44.57
CA ARG A 479 -28.63 1.97 44.11
C ARG A 479 -28.61 2.12 42.59
N LEU A 480 -28.65 1.01 41.85
CA LEU A 480 -28.66 1.02 40.38
C LEU A 480 -29.98 1.59 39.85
N THR A 481 -31.13 1.16 40.40
CA THR A 481 -32.46 1.68 40.04
C THR A 481 -32.54 3.19 40.27
N LEU A 482 -32.08 3.69 41.43
CA LEU A 482 -32.12 5.12 41.74
C LEU A 482 -31.16 5.94 40.88
N ARG A 483 -30.01 5.39 40.50
CA ARG A 483 -29.12 6.04 39.52
C ARG A 483 -29.78 6.15 38.15
N GLN A 484 -30.50 5.13 37.71
CA GLN A 484 -31.26 5.18 36.45
C GLN A 484 -32.42 6.18 36.52
N ALA A 485 -33.17 6.19 37.62
CA ALA A 485 -34.22 7.18 37.87
C ALA A 485 -33.66 8.61 37.86
N ALA A 486 -32.42 8.79 38.36
CA ALA A 486 -31.75 10.08 38.31
C ALA A 486 -31.31 10.48 36.89
N GLN A 487 -30.84 9.51 36.09
CA GLN A 487 -30.48 9.74 34.68
C GLN A 487 -31.70 10.06 33.82
N GLN A 488 -32.86 9.49 34.12
CA GLN A 488 -34.15 9.84 33.50
C GLN A 488 -34.67 11.22 33.93
N GLY A 489 -34.03 11.87 34.92
CA GLY A 489 -34.47 13.15 35.45
C GLY A 489 -35.77 13.05 36.25
N ILE A 490 -35.96 11.96 37.01
CA ILE A 490 -37.08 11.85 37.95
C ILE A 490 -36.65 12.30 39.35
N ILE A 491 -35.42 11.96 39.74
CA ILE A 491 -34.80 12.33 41.02
C ILE A 491 -33.40 12.92 40.79
N THR A 492 -32.89 13.70 41.74
CA THR A 492 -31.56 14.30 41.66
C THR A 492 -30.75 13.96 42.90
N ALA A 493 -29.51 13.50 42.70
CA ALA A 493 -28.57 13.27 43.79
C ALA A 493 -27.87 14.58 44.18
N ILE A 494 -28.16 15.09 45.38
CA ILE A 494 -27.44 16.26 45.93
C ILE A 494 -26.09 15.86 46.54
N VAL A 495 -26.01 14.64 47.07
CA VAL A 495 -24.84 14.03 47.71
C VAL A 495 -24.87 12.54 47.35
N LYS A 496 -23.70 11.89 47.31
CA LYS A 496 -23.61 10.45 47.04
C LYS A 496 -24.55 9.65 47.95
N ASP A 497 -25.39 8.82 47.34
CA ASP A 497 -26.40 7.97 47.98
C ASP A 497 -27.57 8.71 48.66
N ARG A 498 -27.78 10.01 48.40
CA ARG A 498 -28.94 10.79 48.86
C ARG A 498 -29.66 11.46 47.68
N TYR A 499 -30.92 11.12 47.47
CA TYR A 499 -31.72 11.58 46.33
C TYR A 499 -32.95 12.39 46.75
N TYR A 500 -33.26 13.43 45.98
CA TYR A 500 -34.45 14.28 46.09
C TYR A 500 -35.31 14.19 44.83
N ARG A 501 -36.60 14.54 44.94
CA ARG A 501 -37.47 14.75 43.78
C ARG A 501 -37.15 16.09 43.09
N ASN A 502 -37.30 16.14 41.77
CA ASN A 502 -36.94 17.33 41.00
C ASN A 502 -37.75 18.58 41.34
N ASP A 503 -39.01 18.43 41.77
CA ASP A 503 -39.85 19.57 42.18
C ASP A 503 -39.22 20.37 43.34
N ARG A 504 -38.54 19.68 44.27
CA ARG A 504 -37.85 20.32 45.39
C ARG A 504 -36.57 21.01 44.97
N ILE A 505 -35.91 20.54 43.91
CA ILE A 505 -34.74 21.24 43.35
C ILE A 505 -35.16 22.61 42.79
N VAL A 506 -36.34 22.70 42.17
CA VAL A 506 -36.89 23.99 41.70
C VAL A 506 -37.20 24.93 42.87
N GLU A 507 -37.72 24.39 43.96
CA GLU A 507 -38.01 25.17 45.17
C GLU A 507 -36.74 25.63 45.88
N PHE A 508 -35.70 24.78 45.99
CA PHE A 508 -34.38 25.18 46.46
C PHE A 508 -33.80 26.29 45.58
N ALA A 509 -33.95 26.19 44.26
CA ALA A 509 -33.52 27.25 43.35
C ALA A 509 -34.30 28.56 43.56
N ASN A 510 -35.61 28.50 43.85
CA ASN A 510 -36.42 29.68 44.18
C ASN A 510 -35.96 30.34 45.48
N MET A 511 -35.78 29.57 46.55
CA MET A 511 -35.28 30.09 47.83
C MET A 511 -33.90 30.77 47.67
N ILE A 512 -33.01 30.20 46.85
CA ILE A 512 -31.70 30.81 46.58
C ILE A 512 -31.84 32.11 45.77
N ARG A 513 -32.79 32.21 44.84
CA ARG A 513 -33.06 33.44 44.08
C ARG A 513 -33.57 34.56 44.98
N ASP A 514 -34.40 34.22 45.95
CA ASP A 514 -34.95 35.19 46.90
C ASP A 514 -33.84 35.72 47.84
N LEU A 515 -32.91 34.86 48.27
CA LEU A 515 -31.75 35.26 49.07
C LEU A 515 -30.83 36.27 48.37
N ASP A 516 -30.62 36.13 47.06
CA ASP A 516 -29.82 37.11 46.29
C ASP A 516 -30.51 38.48 46.23
N GLN A 517 -31.84 38.50 46.11
CA GLN A 517 -32.63 39.74 46.05
C GLN A 517 -32.77 40.42 47.42
N GLU A 518 -32.89 39.64 48.50
CA GLU A 518 -33.09 40.18 49.85
C GLU A 518 -31.78 40.53 50.55
N CYS A 519 -30.72 39.73 50.36
CA CYS A 519 -29.46 39.85 51.12
C CYS A 519 -28.27 40.29 50.28
N GLY A 520 -28.37 40.30 48.94
CA GLY A 520 -27.26 40.62 48.02
C GLY A 520 -26.11 39.61 48.05
N SER A 521 -26.36 38.40 48.58
CA SER A 521 -25.40 37.30 48.68
C SER A 521 -26.15 35.97 48.75
N THR A 522 -25.71 34.99 47.95
CA THR A 522 -26.30 33.63 47.89
C THR A 522 -25.77 32.68 48.98
N CYS A 523 -24.87 33.15 49.85
CA CYS A 523 -24.48 32.43 51.06
C CYS A 523 -25.31 32.92 52.23
N ALA A 524 -26.01 31.98 52.88
CA ALA A 524 -26.60 32.17 54.20
C ALA A 524 -25.52 32.41 55.27
#